data_AF-A0A1S9AXV5-F1
#
_entry.id   AF-A0A1S9AXV5-F1
#
_cell.length_a   1.000
_cell.length_b   1.000
_cell.length_c   1.000
_cell.angle_alpha   90.00
_cell.angle_beta   90.00
_cell.angle_gamma   90.00
#
_symmetry.space_group_name_H-M   'P 1'
#
loop_
_entity.id
_entity.type
_entity.pdbx_description
1 polymer ?
#
loop_
_entity_poly.entity_id
_entity_poly.type
_entity_poly.pdbx_seq_one_letter_code
_entity_poly.pdbx_strand_id
1 'polypeptide(L)'
;MEGRISALRFDEQNHLRGITLADHTVLLFPPHVGEQLRDKLQVGTTVQATALKRSLREGEAAADNVPRLLTESLTINGVKFVTR
;
A
#
# COMPACT_ATOMS: atom_id res chain seq x y z
N MET A 1 7.76 -2.69 8.52
CA MET A 1 7.20 -4.01 8.21
C MET A 1 7.75 -4.48 6.87
N GLU A 2 7.83 -5.80 6.65
CA GLU A 2 8.22 -6.39 5.38
C GLU A 2 7.09 -7.31 4.91
N GLY A 3 6.82 -7.34 3.61
CA GLY A 3 5.84 -8.24 3.05
C GLY A 3 5.99 -8.42 1.54
N ARG A 4 5.51 -9.56 1.04
CA ARG A 4 5.46 -9.87 -0.38
C ARG A 4 4.17 -9.32 -0.98
N ILE A 5 4.25 -8.65 -2.12
CA ILE A 5 3.09 -8.16 -2.85
C ILE A 5 2.30 -9.34 -3.40
N SER A 6 1.02 -9.43 -3.04
CA SER A 6 0.09 -10.42 -3.59
C SER A 6 -0.82 -9.83 -4.67
N ALA A 7 -1.14 -8.54 -4.58
CA ALA A 7 -1.96 -7.86 -5.59
C ALA A 7 -1.67 -6.35 -5.62
N LEU A 8 -1.80 -5.74 -6.80
CA LEU A 8 -1.82 -4.29 -6.97
C LEU A 8 -3.27 -3.80 -6.91
N ARG A 9 -3.51 -2.64 -6.29
CA ARG A 9 -4.85 -2.04 -6.19
C ARG A 9 -4.93 -0.75 -6.98
N PHE A 10 -5.88 -0.71 -7.90
CA PHE A 10 -6.16 0.44 -8.76
C PHE A 10 -7.52 1.05 -8.41
N ASP A 11 -7.69 2.34 -8.67
CA ASP A 11 -9.01 2.96 -8.69
C ASP A 11 -9.73 2.76 -10.03
N GLU A 12 -10.94 3.29 -10.16
CA GLU A 12 -11.75 3.24 -11.39
C GLU A 12 -11.09 3.94 -12.58
N GLN A 13 -10.15 4.85 -12.31
CA GLN A 13 -9.38 5.58 -13.33
C GLN A 13 -8.05 4.87 -13.65
N ASN A 14 -7.86 3.65 -13.15
CA ASN A 14 -6.66 2.84 -13.33
C ASN A 14 -5.37 3.47 -12.74
N HIS A 15 -5.50 4.37 -11.77
CA HIS A 15 -4.39 4.88 -10.98
C HIS A 15 -4.07 3.91 -9.85
N LEU A 16 -2.78 3.65 -9.63
CA LEU A 16 -2.37 2.79 -8.53
C LEU A 16 -2.61 3.50 -7.20
N ARG A 17 -3.45 2.92 -6.34
CA ARG A 17 -3.80 3.48 -5.02
C ARG A 17 -3.17 2.73 -3.85
N GLY A 18 -2.72 1.50 -4.08
CA GLY A 18 -2.18 0.66 -3.03
C GLY A 18 -1.68 -0.68 -3.50
N ILE A 19 -1.19 -1.46 -2.56
CA ILE A 19 -0.82 -2.86 -2.73
C ILE A 19 -1.44 -3.70 -1.61
N THR A 20 -1.75 -4.95 -1.93
CA THR A 20 -2.12 -5.98 -0.95
C THR A 20 -0.92 -6.88 -0.77
N LEU A 21 -0.50 -7.05 0.48
CA LEU A 21 0.54 -7.97 0.87
C LEU A 21 -0.02 -9.40 1.05
N ALA A 22 0.85 -10.39 1.03
CA ALA A 22 0.49 -11.81 1.16
C ALA A 22 -0.18 -12.17 2.50
N ASP A 23 0.01 -11.35 3.53
CA ASP A 23 -0.66 -11.45 4.84
C ASP A 23 -2.06 -10.80 4.85
N HIS A 24 -2.58 -10.42 3.68
CA HIS A 24 -3.81 -9.66 3.49
C HIS A 24 -3.77 -8.20 3.97
N THR A 25 -2.61 -7.67 4.37
CA THR A 25 -2.48 -6.25 4.71
C THR A 25 -2.57 -5.38 3.46
N VAL A 26 -3.38 -4.31 3.52
CA VAL A 26 -3.51 -3.35 2.43
C VAL A 26 -2.73 -2.09 2.78
N LEU A 27 -1.70 -1.80 1.97
CA LEU A 27 -0.94 -0.56 2.03
C LEU A 27 -1.49 0.42 1.01
N LEU A 28 -1.99 1.56 1.49
CA LEU A 28 -2.50 2.65 0.67
C LEU A 28 -1.47 3.76 0.57
N PHE A 29 -1.42 4.43 -0.58
CA PHE A 29 -0.56 5.59 -0.79
C PHE A 29 -1.27 6.63 -1.69
N PRO A 30 -0.84 7.90 -1.65
CA PRO A 30 -1.42 8.93 -2.51
C PRO A 30 -1.27 8.62 -4.01
N PRO A 31 -2.16 9.12 -4.88
CA PRO A 31 -2.15 8.79 -6.31
C PRO A 31 -0.84 9.18 -7.00
N HIS A 32 -0.28 10.35 -6.70
CA HIS A 32 0.99 10.81 -7.27
C HIS A 32 2.19 9.91 -6.90
N VAL A 33 2.11 9.20 -5.77
CA VAL A 33 3.10 8.20 -5.37
C VAL A 33 2.86 6.91 -6.14
N GLY A 34 1.60 6.49 -6.25
CA GLY A 34 1.20 5.32 -7.00
C GLY A 34 1.72 5.33 -8.44
N GLU A 35 1.62 6.49 -9.11
CA GLU A 35 2.16 6.66 -10.47
C GLU A 35 3.68 6.45 -10.54
N GLN A 36 4.44 6.95 -9.55
CA GLN A 36 5.90 6.74 -9.50
C GLN A 36 6.30 5.29 -9.18
N LEU A 37 5.44 4.59 -8.44
CA LEU A 37 5.68 3.22 -8.02
C LEU A 37 5.15 2.18 -9.01
N ARG A 38 4.26 2.58 -9.94
CA ARG A 38 3.58 1.68 -10.88
C ARG A 38 4.54 0.77 -11.64
N ASP A 39 5.61 1.34 -12.19
CA ASP A 39 6.61 0.59 -12.96
C ASP A 39 7.59 -0.21 -12.09
N LYS A 40 7.57 0.00 -10.76
CA LYS A 40 8.49 -0.63 -9.80
C LYS A 40 7.83 -1.72 -8.98
N LEU A 41 6.50 -1.69 -8.86
CA LEU A 41 5.72 -2.63 -8.08
C LEU A 41 5.26 -3.78 -8.96
N GLN A 42 5.68 -4.98 -8.60
CA GLN A 42 5.26 -6.20 -9.26
C GLN A 42 4.73 -7.19 -8.22
N VAL A 43 3.69 -7.93 -8.60
CA VAL A 43 3.19 -9.04 -7.79
C VAL A 43 4.31 -10.06 -7.61
N GLY A 44 4.51 -10.52 -6.38
CA GLY A 44 5.57 -11.44 -6.01
C GLY A 44 6.86 -10.76 -5.54
N THR A 45 6.99 -9.43 -5.65
CA THR A 45 8.14 -8.69 -5.10
C THR A 45 8.00 -8.52 -3.59
N THR A 46 9.11 -8.69 -2.86
CA THR A 46 9.18 -8.37 -1.42
C THR A 46 9.51 -6.90 -1.25
N VAL A 47 8.74 -6.21 -0.41
CA VAL A 47 8.90 -4.79 -0.11
C VAL A 47 8.94 -4.55 1.39
N GLN A 48 9.66 -3.53 1.79
CA GLN A 48 9.67 -3.05 3.17
C GLN A 48 8.91 -1.74 3.24
N ALA A 49 7.91 -1.66 4.10
CA ALA A 49 7.09 -0.46 4.25
C ALA A 49 7.10 0.03 5.70
N THR A 50 6.97 1.33 5.87
CA THR A 50 6.53 1.94 7.13
C THR A 50 5.18 2.56 6.87
N ALA A 51 4.19 2.18 7.68
CA ALA A 51 2.83 2.62 7.51
C ALA A 51 2.15 2.76 8.86
N LEU A 52 1.24 3.73 8.96
CA LEU A 52 0.43 3.96 10.15
C LEU A 52 -0.91 3.28 9.98
N LYS A 53 -1.37 2.60 11.04
CA LYS A 53 -2.77 2.15 11.12
C LYS A 53 -3.64 3.39 11.05
N ARG A 54 -4.47 3.46 10.02
CA ARG A 54 -5.54 4.46 10.00
C ARG A 54 -6.58 3.95 11.00
N SER A 55 -6.59 4.51 12.21
CA SER A 55 -7.71 4.31 13.12
C SER A 55 -8.94 4.89 12.42
N LEU A 56 -9.81 4.01 11.94
CA LEU A 56 -11.14 4.43 11.52
C LEU A 56 -11.77 5.12 12.72
N ARG A 57 -12.33 6.31 12.51
CA ARG A 57 -13.03 7.02 13.58
C ARG A 57 -14.15 6.11 14.07
N GLU A 58 -14.34 6.07 15.39
CA GLU A 58 -15.46 5.37 16.02
C GLU A 58 -16.76 5.78 15.30
N GLY A 59 -17.36 4.85 14.53
CA GLY A 59 -18.53 5.12 13.68
C GLY A 59 -18.37 4.84 12.17
N GLU A 60 -17.15 4.76 11.63
CA GLU A 60 -16.91 4.22 10.28
C GLU A 60 -16.75 2.70 10.37
N ALA A 61 -17.79 1.95 10.00
CA ALA A 61 -17.69 0.52 9.82
C ALA A 61 -16.67 0.23 8.71
N ALA A 62 -15.51 -0.33 9.06
CA ALA A 62 -14.67 -1.01 8.09
C ALA A 62 -15.55 -2.14 7.53
N ALA A 63 -16.05 -1.98 6.30
CA ALA A 63 -16.91 -2.96 5.65
C ALA A 63 -16.24 -4.35 5.56
N ASP A 64 -14.92 -4.42 5.77
CA ASP A 64 -14.14 -5.64 5.80
C ASP A 64 -13.07 -5.52 6.90
N ASN A 65 -12.83 -6.59 7.68
CA ASN A 65 -11.79 -6.71 8.72
C ASN A 65 -10.34 -6.67 8.16
N VAL A 66 -10.14 -6.13 6.97
CA VAL A 66 -8.85 -6.05 6.30
C VAL A 66 -8.07 -4.83 6.81
N PRO A 67 -6.87 -5.00 7.38
CA PRO A 67 -6.09 -3.88 7.88
C PRO A 67 -5.64 -2.99 6.71
N ARG A 68 -6.09 -1.73 6.73
CA ARG A 68 -5.72 -0.70 5.75
C ARG A 68 -4.77 0.30 6.41
N LEU A 69 -3.55 0.38 5.91
CA LEU A 69 -2.51 1.24 6.47
C LEU A 69 -2.18 2.34 5.48
N LEU A 70 -1.98 3.56 5.97
CA LEU A 70 -1.44 4.63 5.15
C LEU A 70 0.08 4.50 5.16
N THR A 71 0.64 4.24 3.99
CA THR A 71 2.09 4.12 3.79
C THR A 71 2.73 5.48 3.98
N GLU A 72 3.79 5.56 4.78
CA GLU A 72 4.66 6.74 4.96
C GLU A 72 5.95 6.60 4.15
N SER A 73 6.47 5.38 4.05
CA SER A 73 7.58 5.07 3.16
C SER A 73 7.54 3.63 2.70
N LEU A 74 8.04 3.39 1.49
CA LEU A 74 8.12 2.10 0.85
C LEU A 74 9.52 1.93 0.26
N THR A 75 10.20 0.85 0.62
CA THR A 75 11.51 0.48 0.11
C THR A 75 11.36 -0.72 -0.80
N ILE A 76 11.83 -0.59 -2.04
CA ILE A 76 11.77 -1.61 -3.09
C ILE A 76 13.17 -1.76 -3.66
N ASN A 77 13.73 -2.98 -3.66
CA ASN A 77 15.08 -3.26 -4.17
C ASN A 77 16.17 -2.31 -3.61
N GLY A 78 16.05 -1.90 -2.34
CA GLY A 78 16.98 -0.98 -1.68
C GLY A 78 16.70 0.51 -1.93
N VAL A 79 15.76 0.87 -2.80
CA VAL A 79 15.37 2.27 -3.05
C VAL A 79 14.17 2.63 -2.17
N LYS A 80 14.33 3.65 -1.32
CA LYS A 80 13.26 4.16 -0.45
C LYS A 80 12.49 5.29 -1.12
N PHE A 81 11.18 5.12 -1.18
CA PHE A 81 10.19 6.08 -1.62
C PHE A 81 9.44 6.59 -0.41
N VAL A 82 9.43 7.90 -0.19
CA VAL A 82 8.67 8.54 0.89
C VAL A 82 7.39 9.11 0.30
N THR A 83 6.28 8.94 1.00
CA THR A 83 4.92 9.28 0.51
C THR A 83 4.34 10.54 1.18
N ARG A 84 5.14 11.21 2.01
CA ARG A 84 4.80 12.41 2.77
C ARG A 84 4.85 13.67 1.90
#